data_AF-A0A6L4ARI3-F1
#
_entry.id   AF-A0A6L4ARI3-F1
#
_cell.length_a   1.000
_cell.length_b   1.000
_cell.length_c   1.000
_cell.angle_alpha   90.00
_cell.angle_beta   90.00
_cell.angle_gamma   90.00
#
_symmetry.space_group_name_H-M   'P 1'
#
loop_
_entity.id
_entity.type
_entity.pdbx_description
1 polymer ?
#
loop_
_entity_poly.entity_id
_entity_poly.type
_entity_poly.pdbx_seq_one_letter_code
_entity_poly.pdbx_strand_id
1 'polypeptide(L)' 'MASGIVEQPFGFAGGLYDYQTGLVRFGARDYDPEVGRWTAKDPIGFGGGSALLYEYCANDPINAVDPSGLWITPW' A
#
# COMPACT_ATOMS: atom_id res chain seq x y z
N MET A 1 28.43 20.60 8.08
CA MET A 1 27.03 20.82 8.49
C MET A 1 26.22 19.72 7.84
N ALA A 2 25.84 18.67 8.57
CA ALA A 2 24.89 17.71 8.04
C ALA A 2 23.55 18.44 7.88
N SER A 3 22.97 18.41 6.69
CA SER A 3 21.64 18.99 6.45
C SER A 3 20.67 18.36 7.43
N GLY A 4 20.05 19.17 8.29
CA GLY A 4 19.16 18.71 9.38
C GLY A 4 17.79 18.22 8.90
N ILE A 5 17.71 17.66 7.69
CA ILE A 5 16.51 17.00 7.22
C ILE A 5 16.53 15.56 7.73
N VAL A 6 15.65 15.26 8.69
CA VAL A 6 15.31 13.87 8.97
C VAL A 6 14.56 13.37 7.75
N GLU A 7 15.07 12.33 7.08
CA GLU A 7 14.29 11.64 6.05
C GLU A 7 13.01 11.14 6.70
N GLN A 8 11.87 11.51 6.10
CA GLN A 8 10.56 11.02 6.52
C GLN A 8 10.38 9.63 5.89
N PRO A 9 10.52 8.52 6.65
CA PRO A 9 10.47 7.19 6.06
C PRO A 9 9.05 6.74 5.74
N PHE A 10 8.03 7.44 6.25
CA PHE A 10 6.63 7.08 6.09
C PHE A 10 5.99 7.82 4.91
N GLY A 11 5.29 7.08 4.06
CA GLY A 11 4.52 7.57 2.93
C GLY A 11 3.01 7.41 3.15
N PHE A 12 2.30 7.14 2.05
CA PHE A 12 0.86 6.92 2.06
C PHE A 12 0.44 5.87 3.11
N ALA A 13 -0.66 6.13 3.81
CA ALA A 13 -1.27 5.25 4.80
C ALA A 13 -0.30 4.63 5.85
N GLY A 14 0.82 5.31 6.12
CA GLY A 14 1.83 4.86 7.08
C GLY A 14 2.80 3.78 6.57
N GLY A 15 2.74 3.39 5.29
CA GLY A 15 3.70 2.48 4.69
C GLY A 15 5.08 3.12 4.50
N LEU A 16 6.11 2.32 4.25
CA LEU A 16 7.49 2.82 4.11
C LEU A 16 7.74 3.31 2.68
N TYR A 17 8.04 4.59 2.53
CA TYR A 17 8.32 5.16 1.21
C TYR A 17 9.74 4.82 0.74
N ASP A 18 9.83 4.20 -0.44
CA ASP A 18 11.09 3.87 -1.09
C ASP A 18 11.38 4.92 -2.18
N TYR A 19 12.30 5.84 -1.89
CA TYR A 19 12.66 6.93 -2.79
C TYR A 19 13.33 6.47 -4.09
N GLN A 20 13.85 5.24 -4.15
CA GLN A 20 14.52 4.73 -5.35
C GLN A 20 13.49 4.24 -6.38
N THR A 21 12.37 3.71 -5.90
CA THR A 21 11.33 3.11 -6.74
C THR A 21 10.07 3.97 -6.85
N GLY A 22 9.87 4.91 -5.92
CA GLY A 22 8.63 5.69 -5.80
C GLY A 22 7.48 4.90 -5.19
N LEU A 23 7.71 3.65 -4.77
CA LEU A 23 6.69 2.78 -4.19
C LEU A 23 6.59 2.97 -2.68
N VAL A 24 5.46 2.54 -2.11
CA VAL A 24 5.24 2.47 -0.68
C VAL A 24 5.14 1.00 -0.28
N ARG A 25 6.03 0.56 0.62
CA ARG A 25 6.07 -0.83 1.07
C ARG A 25 5.08 -1.08 2.19
N PHE A 26 4.24 -2.09 1.99
CA PHE A 26 3.33 -2.66 2.99
C PHE A 26 3.57 -4.16 3.09
N GLY A 27 3.00 -4.79 4.13
CA GLY A 27 3.29 -6.17 4.53
C GLY A 27 3.62 -7.13 3.38
N ALA A 28 2.62 -7.54 2.61
CA ALA A 28 2.77 -8.53 1.54
C ALA A 28 3.00 -7.93 0.13
N ARG A 29 2.80 -6.63 -0.04
CA ARG A 29 2.76 -5.99 -1.37
C ARG A 29 3.32 -4.57 -1.32
N ASP A 30 3.99 -4.18 -2.40
CA ASP A 30 4.31 -2.78 -2.65
C ASP A 30 3.13 -2.08 -3.31
N TYR A 31 2.86 -0.85 -2.88
CA TYR A 31 1.82 0.02 -3.40
C TYR A 31 2.43 1.10 -4.29
N ASP A 32 1.83 1.31 -5.45
CA ASP A 32 2.17 2.43 -6.33
C ASP A 32 1.21 3.60 -6.03
N PRO A 33 1.69 4.68 -5.39
CA PRO A 33 0.86 5.83 -5.07
C PRO A 33 0.51 6.72 -6.27
N GLU A 34 1.27 6.65 -7.38
CA GLU A 34 0.97 7.39 -8.60
C GLU A 34 -0.21 6.75 -9.35
N VAL A 35 -0.24 5.41 -9.38
CA VAL A 35 -1.32 4.63 -10.02
C VAL A 35 -2.51 4.38 -9.08
N GLY A 36 -2.27 4.31 -7.78
CA GLY A 36 -3.29 4.02 -6.77
C GLY A 36 -3.64 2.53 -6.63
N ARG A 37 -2.67 1.63 -6.86
CA ARG A 37 -2.87 0.17 -6.86
C ARG A 37 -1.69 -0.60 -6.29
N TRP A 38 -1.92 -1.87 -5.94
CA TRP A 38 -0.83 -2.80 -5.64
C TRP A 38 -0.04 -3.13 -6.90
N THR A 39 1.27 -3.34 -6.75
CA THR A 39 2.15 -3.73 -7.87
C THR A 39 2.11 -5.23 -8.16
N ALA A 40 1.53 -6.03 -7.24
CA ALA A 40 1.40 -7.47 -7.36
C ALA A 40 -0.05 -7.93 -7.06
N LYS A 41 -0.42 -9.09 -7.62
CA LYS A 41 -1.70 -9.74 -7.28
C LYS A 41 -1.75 -10.04 -5.79
N ASP A 42 -2.93 -9.97 -5.23
CA ASP A 42 -3.18 -10.43 -3.87
C ASP A 42 -2.72 -11.88 -3.70
N PRO A 43 -1.76 -12.18 -2.81
CA PRO A 43 -1.21 -13.52 -2.65
C PRO A 43 -2.22 -14.49 -2.01
N ILE A 44 -3.27 -13.99 -1.35
CA ILE A 44 -4.40 -14.83 -0.90
C ILE A 44 -5.50 -14.94 -1.97
N GLY A 45 -5.28 -14.38 -3.16
CA GLY A 45 -6.20 -14.45 -4.29
C GLY A 45 -7.56 -13.85 -3.94
N PHE A 46 -8.64 -14.55 -4.31
CA PHE A 46 -10.00 -14.13 -4.01
C PHE A 46 -10.38 -14.27 -2.53
N GLY A 47 -9.47 -14.76 -1.68
CA GLY A 47 -9.63 -14.74 -0.23
C GLY A 47 -9.57 -13.34 0.37
N GLY A 48 -9.01 -12.35 -0.35
CA GLY A 48 -8.90 -10.94 0.06
C GLY A 48 -10.19 -10.13 -0.16
N GLY A 49 -11.36 -10.75 -0.11
CA GLY A 49 -12.64 -10.04 -0.18
C GLY A 49 -12.96 -9.30 -1.51
N SER A 50 -12.10 -9.42 -2.53
CA SER A 50 -12.26 -8.73 -3.80
C SER A 50 -11.97 -9.60 -5.01
N ALA A 51 -12.68 -9.32 -6.11
CA ALA A 51 -12.38 -9.86 -7.43
C ALA A 51 -11.21 -9.12 -8.13
N LEU A 52 -10.88 -7.90 -7.69
CA LEU A 52 -9.83 -7.06 -8.26
C LEU A 52 -8.51 -7.27 -7.50
N LEU A 53 -7.69 -8.24 -7.94
CA LEU A 53 -6.48 -8.68 -7.23
C LEU A 53 -5.38 -7.62 -7.06
N TYR A 54 -5.51 -6.44 -7.67
CA TYR A 54 -4.54 -5.34 -7.56
C TYR A 54 -5.12 -4.11 -6.85
N GLU A 55 -6.36 -4.16 -6.38
CA GLU A 55 -7.00 -2.98 -5.79
C GLU A 55 -6.54 -2.71 -4.36
N TYR A 56 -6.49 -1.44 -3.99
CA TYR A 56 -6.32 -1.01 -2.62
C TYR A 56 -7.68 -0.67 -2.01
N CYS A 57 -8.03 -1.30 -0.89
CA CYS A 57 -9.19 -0.94 -0.05
C CYS A 57 -10.53 -0.82 -0.81
N ALA A 58 -10.87 -1.73 -1.74
CA ALA A 58 -12.10 -1.65 -2.56
C ALA A 58 -12.27 -0.32 -3.31
N ASN A 59 -11.16 0.36 -3.61
CA ASN A 59 -11.12 1.70 -4.17
C ASN A 59 -11.74 2.79 -3.27
N ASP A 60 -11.80 2.55 -1.95
CA ASP A 60 -12.17 3.54 -0.93
C ASP A 60 -11.01 3.81 0.06
N PRO A 61 -9.89 4.38 -0.42
CA PRO A 61 -8.72 4.69 0.42
C PRO A 61 -8.96 5.84 1.42
N ILE A 62 -10.11 6.51 1.36
CA ILE A 62 -10.47 7.57 2.31
C ILE A 62 -11.00 6.94 3.60
N ASN A 63 -11.79 5.87 3.49
CA ASN A 63 -12.45 5.24 4.64
C ASN A 63 -11.76 3.96 5.12
N ALA A 64 -10.84 3.39 4.33
CA ALA A 64 -10.16 2.14 4.65
C ALA A 64 -8.65 2.22 4.42
N VAL A 65 -7.93 1.38 5.18
CA VAL A 65 -6.48 1.21 5.10
C VAL A 65 -6.18 -0.28 5.10
N ASP A 66 -5.25 -0.73 4.25
CA ASP A 66 -4.74 -2.10 4.19
C ASP A 66 -3.25 -2.14 4.61
N PRO A 67 -2.93 -2.26 5.92
CA PRO A 67 -1.55 -2.33 6.39
C PRO A 67 -0.86 -3.66 6.04
N SER A 68 -1.63 -4.74 5.90
CA SER A 68 -1.07 -6.07 5.64
C SER A 68 -0.76 -6.28 4.16
N GLY A 69 -1.41 -5.54 3.27
CA GLY A 69 -1.37 -5.80 1.84
C GLY A 69 -2.10 -7.09 1.50
N LEU A 70 -3.14 -7.47 2.24
CA LEU A 70 -3.90 -8.73 2.08
C LEU A 70 -5.41 -8.52 2.24
N TRP A 71 -5.90 -7.28 2.10
CA TRP A 71 -7.09 -6.81 2.80
C TRP A 71 -8.29 -7.76 2.83
N ILE A 72 -8.67 -8.14 4.04
CA ILE A 72 -9.99 -8.58 4.46
C ILE A 72 -10.04 -8.13 5.93
N THR A 73 -10.78 -7.07 6.26
CA THR A 73 -12.20 -7.24 6.59
C THR A 73 -13.17 -6.34 5.82
N PRO A 74 -14.32 -6.92 5.46
CA PRO A 74 -15.45 -6.24 4.84
C PRO A 74 -16.41 -5.73 5.92
N TRP A 75 -17.48 -5.06 5.50
CA TRP A 75 -18.77 -5.29 6.15
C TRP A 75 -19.29 -6.66 5.72
#